data_AF-A0AAP0CFF2-F1
#
_entry.id   AF-A0AAP0CFF2-F1
#
_cell.length_a   1.000
_cell.length_b   1.000
_cell.length_c   1.000
_cell.angle_alpha   90.00
_cell.angle_beta   90.00
_cell.angle_gamma   90.00
#
_symmetry.space_group_name_H-M   'P 1'
#
loop_
_entity.id
_entity.type
_entity.pdbx_description
1 polymer ?
#
loop_
_entity_poly.entity_id
_entity_poly.type
_entity_poly.pdbx_seq_one_letter_code
_entity_poly.pdbx_strand_id
1 'polypeptide(L)'
;MSSIPTNQRHLLRLALSCRKITAQVTNSGTDSIVAMASSTEQEFMSHYRSKLTSFPRSHRFWDAKIASRIGEKLGFRLQDIGISHLEIEQNPLPIPIPYQKMILPFLHSVKHAGISVSGSEKLFQNSEWVESCSKRFTQIDAK
;
A
#
# COMPACT_ATOMS: atom_id res chain seq x y z
N MET A 1 -23.01 11.63 32.28
CA MET A 1 -21.81 10.96 31.73
C MET A 1 -22.25 10.18 30.50
N SER A 2 -22.23 10.81 29.33
CA SER A 2 -22.55 10.18 28.06
C SER A 2 -21.27 9.62 27.43
N SER A 3 -21.09 8.31 27.51
CA SER A 3 -20.09 7.61 26.71
C SER A 3 -20.52 7.67 25.24
N ILE A 4 -19.89 8.57 24.47
CA ILE A 4 -19.99 8.54 23.01
C ILE A 4 -19.28 7.24 22.60
N PRO A 5 -19.96 6.26 21.98
CA PRO A 5 -19.23 5.19 21.33
C PRO A 5 -18.51 5.83 20.15
N THR A 6 -17.24 6.18 20.34
CA THR A 6 -16.37 6.47 19.21
C THR A 6 -16.41 5.23 18.36
N ASN A 7 -17.07 5.31 17.22
CA ASN A 7 -17.07 4.27 16.21
C ASN A 7 -15.62 4.26 15.68
N GLN A 8 -14.72 3.59 16.39
CA GLN A 8 -13.29 3.58 16.12
C GLN A 8 -13.10 2.76 14.87
N ARG A 9 -13.08 3.44 13.72
CA ARG A 9 -12.81 2.81 12.45
C ARG A 9 -11.32 2.89 12.20
N HIS A 10 -10.76 1.76 11.81
CA HIS A 10 -9.37 1.69 11.40
C HIS A 10 -9.32 1.90 9.89
N LEU A 11 -8.67 2.98 9.48
CA LEU A 11 -8.57 3.38 8.08
C LEU A 11 -7.25 2.88 7.50
N LEU A 12 -7.32 2.15 6.39
CA LEU A 12 -6.16 1.70 5.63
C LEU A 12 -5.82 2.73 4.55
N ARG A 13 -4.67 3.37 4.70
CA ARG A 13 -4.08 4.31 3.74
C ARG A 13 -2.95 3.65 2.97
N LEU A 14 -3.05 3.67 1.64
CA LEU A 14 -2.01 3.17 0.73
C LEU A 14 -1.28 4.34 0.07
N ALA A 15 0.00 4.50 0.39
CA ALA A 15 0.89 5.44 -0.30
C ALA A 15 1.77 4.67 -1.30
N LEU A 16 1.56 4.94 -2.58
CA LEU A 16 2.17 4.21 -3.69
C LEU A 16 3.06 5.12 -4.54
N SER A 17 4.22 4.61 -4.90
CA SER A 17 5.15 5.23 -5.86
C SER A 17 5.86 4.15 -6.66
N CYS A 18 6.61 4.50 -7.71
CA CYS A 18 7.43 3.52 -8.43
C CYS A 18 8.55 2.89 -7.57
N ARG A 19 8.95 3.58 -6.49
CA ARG A 19 10.07 3.19 -5.62
C ARG A 19 9.65 2.51 -4.34
N LYS A 20 8.48 2.85 -3.81
CA LYS A 20 8.00 2.43 -2.49
C LYS A 20 6.49 2.27 -2.48
N ILE A 21 6.06 1.20 -1.84
CA ILE A 21 4.71 1.01 -1.30
C ILE A 21 4.77 1.10 0.23
N THR A 22 3.83 1.86 0.79
CA THR A 22 3.57 1.97 2.24
C THR A 22 2.10 1.72 2.48
N ALA A 23 1.80 0.79 3.38
CA ALA A 23 0.48 0.60 3.94
C ALA A 23 0.50 1.13 5.37
N GLN A 24 -0.44 2.01 5.70
CA GLN A 24 -0.56 2.64 6.99
C GLN A 24 -1.99 2.45 7.48
N VAL A 25 -2.15 2.13 8.75
CA VAL A 25 -3.45 2.04 9.40
C VAL A 25 -3.56 3.14 10.44
N THR A 26 -4.56 4.00 10.29
CA THR A 26 -4.85 5.09 11.22
C THR A 26 -6.16 4.85 11.95
N ASN A 27 -6.30 5.46 13.13
CA ASN A 27 -7.57 5.48 13.86
C ASN A 27 -8.37 6.73 13.47
N SER A 28 -9.60 6.56 12.97
CA SER A 28 -10.45 7.66 12.52
C SER A 28 -10.78 8.71 13.59
N GLY A 29 -10.71 8.34 14.87
CA GLY A 29 -11.04 9.24 15.98
C GLY A 29 -9.87 10.09 16.47
N THR A 30 -8.62 9.65 16.26
CA THR A 30 -7.42 10.30 16.82
C THR A 30 -6.36 10.64 15.77
N ASP A 31 -6.55 10.19 14.53
CA ASP A 31 -5.57 10.25 13.44
C ASP A 31 -4.20 9.64 13.80
N SER A 32 -4.17 8.80 14.83
CA SER A 32 -2.97 8.12 15.29
C SER A 32 -2.65 6.92 14.39
N ILE A 33 -1.36 6.70 14.12
CA ILE A 33 -0.87 5.55 13.36
C ILE A 33 -0.85 4.34 14.28
N VAL A 34 -1.71 3.38 14.00
CA VAL A 34 -1.81 2.15 14.79
C VAL A 34 -0.85 1.09 14.28
N ALA A 35 -0.76 0.96 12.97
CA ALA A 35 0.19 0.05 12.33
C ALA A 35 0.67 0.64 11.01
N MET A 36 1.86 0.22 10.59
CA MET A 36 2.42 0.54 9.28
C MET A 36 3.10 -0.71 8.73
N ALA A 37 3.24 -0.84 7.43
CA ALA A 37 4.13 -1.80 6.78
C ALA A 37 4.65 -1.19 5.48
N SER A 38 5.94 -1.29 5.20
CA SER A 38 6.51 -0.68 3.98
C SER A 38 7.60 -1.50 3.32
N SER A 39 7.72 -1.33 2.00
CA SER A 39 8.79 -1.92 1.18
C SER A 39 10.20 -1.44 1.50
N THR A 40 10.36 -0.42 2.35
CA THR A 40 11.67 0.08 2.81
C THR A 40 12.07 -0.49 4.17
N GLU A 41 11.30 -1.40 4.75
CA GLU A 41 11.71 -2.09 5.98
C GLU A 41 12.86 -3.07 5.71
N GLN A 42 13.66 -3.34 6.74
CA GLN A 42 14.92 -4.09 6.65
C GLN A 42 14.78 -5.44 5.93
N GLU A 43 13.69 -6.16 6.16
CA GLU A 43 13.40 -7.46 5.53
C GLU A 43 13.19 -7.38 4.01
N PHE A 44 12.79 -6.22 3.48
CA PHE A 44 12.56 -5.99 2.05
C PHE A 44 13.74 -5.26 1.37
N MET A 45 14.71 -4.78 2.15
CA MET A 45 15.84 -4.01 1.64
C MET A 45 16.73 -4.78 0.66
N SER A 46 16.83 -6.11 0.79
CA SER A 46 17.58 -6.95 -0.16
C SER A 46 16.96 -6.91 -1.56
N HIS A 47 15.63 -7.01 -1.66
CA HIS A 47 14.91 -6.87 -2.93
C HIS A 47 15.01 -5.45 -3.48
N TYR A 48 14.85 -4.45 -2.61
CA TYR A 48 14.99 -3.05 -3.02
C TYR A 48 16.38 -2.76 -3.60
N ARG A 49 17.45 -3.22 -2.93
CA ARG A 49 18.84 -3.04 -3.38
C ARG A 49 19.11 -3.76 -4.70
N SER A 50 18.62 -4.99 -4.87
CA SER A 50 18.83 -5.73 -6.13
C SER A 50 18.19 -5.01 -7.33
N LYS A 51 17.06 -4.32 -7.14
CA LYS A 51 16.44 -3.47 -8.17
C LYS A 51 17.17 -2.15 -8.38
N LEU A 52 17.76 -1.58 -7.32
CA LEU A 52 18.50 -0.33 -7.36
C LEU A 52 19.84 -0.45 -8.08
N THR A 53 20.56 -1.57 -7.88
CA THR A 53 21.91 -1.79 -8.43
C THR A 53 21.92 -2.58 -9.73
N SER A 54 20.76 -3.00 -10.24
CA SER A 54 20.66 -3.71 -11.52
C SER A 54 20.80 -2.76 -12.70
N PHE A 55 21.48 -3.22 -13.76
CA PHE A 55 21.58 -2.53 -15.04
C PHE A 55 20.91 -3.37 -16.14
N PRO A 56 19.99 -2.81 -16.95
CA PRO A 56 19.50 -1.42 -16.93
C PRO A 56 18.68 -1.10 -15.66
N ARG A 57 18.67 0.17 -15.24
CA ARG A 57 18.02 0.60 -14.00
C ARG A 57 16.55 0.23 -14.01
N SER A 58 16.10 -0.47 -12.96
CA SER A 58 14.68 -0.78 -12.84
C SER A 58 13.88 0.48 -12.51
N HIS A 59 12.79 0.72 -13.25
CA HIS A 59 11.83 1.78 -12.93
C HIS A 59 10.77 1.33 -11.92
N ARG A 60 10.83 0.08 -11.44
CA ARG A 60 9.85 -0.51 -10.52
C ARG A 60 10.56 -1.31 -9.43
N PHE A 61 10.49 -0.83 -8.20
CA PHE A 61 11.27 -1.34 -7.07
C PHE A 61 10.52 -2.32 -6.17
N TRP A 62 9.23 -2.49 -6.39
CA TRP A 62 8.39 -3.46 -5.71
C TRP A 62 7.53 -4.18 -6.75
N ASP A 63 7.23 -5.44 -6.49
CA ASP A 63 6.37 -6.27 -7.32
C ASP A 63 5.15 -6.79 -6.53
N ALA A 64 4.29 -7.57 -7.20
CA ALA A 64 3.16 -8.25 -6.57
C ALA A 64 3.56 -9.14 -5.38
N LYS A 65 4.76 -9.74 -5.42
CA LYS A 65 5.27 -10.61 -4.33
C LYS A 65 5.64 -9.78 -3.11
N ILE A 66 6.33 -8.66 -3.32
CA ILE A 66 6.62 -7.70 -2.25
C ILE A 66 5.34 -7.12 -1.67
N ALA A 67 4.37 -6.75 -2.51
CA ALA A 67 3.07 -6.27 -2.05
C ALA A 67 2.35 -7.32 -1.18
N SER A 68 2.31 -8.58 -1.61
CA SER A 68 1.74 -9.68 -0.83
C SER A 68 2.40 -9.83 0.54
N ARG A 69 3.74 -9.86 0.61
CA ARG A 69 4.48 -9.96 1.88
C ARG A 69 4.25 -8.76 2.81
N ILE A 70 4.14 -7.56 2.26
CA ILE A 70 3.81 -6.36 3.06
C ILE A 70 2.39 -6.48 3.63
N GLY A 71 1.45 -7.01 2.84
CA GLY A 71 0.08 -7.26 3.28
C GLY A 71 0.00 -8.28 4.42
N GLU A 72 0.72 -9.39 4.28
CA GLU A 72 0.85 -10.41 5.34
C GLU A 72 1.45 -9.80 6.61
N LYS A 73 2.54 -9.04 6.49
CA LYS A 73 3.18 -8.36 7.63
C LYS A 73 2.25 -7.38 8.33
N LEU A 74 1.51 -6.58 7.55
CA LEU A 74 0.51 -5.68 8.11
C LEU A 74 -0.57 -6.45 8.84
N GLY A 75 -1.05 -7.55 8.25
CA GLY A 75 -2.03 -8.45 8.87
C GLY A 75 -1.56 -8.97 10.24
N PHE A 76 -0.33 -9.46 10.34
CA PHE A 76 0.23 -9.90 11.61
C PHE A 76 0.34 -8.77 12.64
N ARG A 77 0.78 -7.57 12.25
CA ARG A 77 0.81 -6.40 13.15
C ARG A 77 -0.58 -6.03 13.66
N LEU A 78 -1.61 -6.15 12.84
CA LEU A 78 -2.98 -5.84 13.24
C LEU A 78 -3.58 -6.92 14.14
N GLN A 79 -3.31 -8.18 13.86
CA GLN A 79 -3.70 -9.29 14.73
C GLN A 79 -3.10 -9.16 16.13
N ASP A 80 -1.81 -8.81 16.22
CA ASP A 80 -1.10 -8.61 17.49
C ASP A 80 -1.73 -7.49 18.34
N ILE A 81 -2.24 -6.44 17.67
CA ILE A 81 -2.95 -5.32 18.30
C ILE A 81 -4.43 -5.67 18.59
N GLY A 82 -4.97 -6.76 18.04
CA GLY A 82 -6.37 -7.18 18.18
C GLY A 82 -7.33 -6.48 17.22
N ILE A 83 -6.84 -5.89 16.13
CA ILE A 83 -7.68 -5.28 15.09
C ILE A 83 -8.03 -6.33 14.05
N SER A 84 -9.33 -6.51 13.77
CA SER A 84 -9.84 -7.49 12.82
C SER A 84 -10.51 -6.87 11.59
N HIS A 85 -10.78 -5.56 11.62
CA HIS A 85 -11.51 -4.87 10.55
C HIS A 85 -10.83 -3.56 10.14
N LEU A 86 -10.70 -3.36 8.84
CA LEU A 86 -10.17 -2.16 8.20
C LEU A 86 -11.13 -1.64 7.14
N GLU A 87 -11.24 -0.32 7.04
CA GLU A 87 -11.90 0.37 5.94
C GLU A 87 -10.85 1.08 5.09
N ILE A 88 -10.89 0.93 3.77
CA ILE A 88 -9.92 1.61 2.91
C ILE A 88 -10.22 3.11 2.87
N GLU A 89 -9.22 3.92 3.20
CA GLU A 89 -9.28 5.35 3.02
C GLU A 89 -9.29 5.69 1.53
N GLN A 90 -10.27 6.51 1.12
CA GLN A 90 -10.38 6.93 -0.26
C GLN A 90 -9.27 7.94 -0.58
N ASN A 91 -8.25 7.48 -1.28
CA ASN A 91 -7.14 8.33 -1.69
C ASN A 91 -7.66 9.40 -2.67
N PRO A 92 -7.29 10.69 -2.52
CA PRO A 92 -7.74 11.75 -3.42
C PRO A 92 -7.22 11.60 -4.86
N LEU A 93 -6.23 10.74 -5.09
CA LEU A 93 -5.65 10.47 -6.40
C LEU A 93 -5.93 9.03 -6.83
N PRO A 94 -6.33 8.82 -8.10
CA PRO A 94 -6.54 7.49 -8.63
C PRO A 94 -5.23 6.70 -8.69
N ILE A 95 -5.32 5.41 -8.38
CA ILE A 95 -4.18 4.50 -8.44
C ILE A 95 -3.96 4.10 -9.91
N PRO A 96 -2.75 4.29 -10.47
CA PRO A 96 -2.43 3.84 -11.83
C PRO A 96 -2.74 2.35 -12.03
N ILE A 97 -3.33 2.00 -13.19
CA ILE A 97 -3.73 0.63 -13.56
C ILE A 97 -2.64 -0.42 -13.31
N PRO A 98 -1.34 -0.18 -13.61
CA PRO A 98 -0.31 -1.17 -13.35
C PRO A 98 -0.16 -1.52 -11.86
N TYR A 99 -0.37 -0.56 -10.95
CA TYR A 99 -0.28 -0.78 -9.51
C TYR A 99 -1.54 -1.44 -8.95
N GLN A 100 -2.71 -1.22 -9.55
CA GLN A 100 -3.96 -1.89 -9.14
C GLN A 100 -3.79 -3.41 -9.15
N LYS A 101 -3.25 -3.98 -10.23
CA LYS A 101 -2.96 -5.42 -10.33
C LYS A 101 -2.01 -5.93 -9.25
N MET A 102 -1.12 -5.07 -8.77
CA MET A 102 -0.12 -5.40 -7.76
C MET A 102 -0.64 -5.26 -6.32
N ILE A 103 -1.70 -4.49 -6.12
CA ILE A 103 -2.38 -4.32 -4.82
C ILE A 103 -3.33 -5.48 -4.53
N LEU A 104 -3.87 -6.12 -5.56
CA LEU A 104 -4.74 -7.29 -5.37
C LEU A 104 -4.07 -8.39 -4.50
N PRO A 105 -2.82 -8.82 -4.77
CA PRO A 105 -2.08 -9.72 -3.87
C PRO A 105 -1.89 -9.19 -2.45
N PHE A 106 -1.67 -7.87 -2.28
CA PHE A 106 -1.58 -7.25 -0.95
C PHE A 106 -2.89 -7.41 -0.18
N LEU A 107 -4.03 -7.06 -0.79
CA LEU A 107 -5.34 -7.17 -0.16
C LEU A 107 -5.70 -8.62 0.15
N HIS A 108 -5.36 -9.55 -0.74
CA HIS A 108 -5.57 -10.97 -0.53
C HIS A 108 -4.77 -11.48 0.67
N SER A 109 -3.49 -11.09 0.80
CA SER A 109 -2.67 -11.46 1.95
C SER A 109 -3.17 -10.88 3.28
N VAL A 110 -3.68 -9.64 3.29
CA VAL A 110 -4.30 -9.05 4.48
C VAL A 110 -5.55 -9.85 4.90
N LYS A 111 -6.40 -10.21 3.94
CA LYS A 111 -7.59 -11.06 4.18
C LYS A 111 -7.21 -12.46 4.67
N HIS A 112 -6.16 -13.05 4.11
CA HIS A 112 -5.67 -14.36 4.53
C HIS A 112 -5.09 -14.33 5.95
N ALA A 113 -4.58 -13.19 6.39
CA ALA A 113 -4.22 -12.92 7.78
C ALA A 113 -5.46 -12.60 8.65
N GLY A 114 -6.67 -13.03 8.28
CA GLY A 114 -7.87 -12.88 9.11
C GLY A 114 -8.40 -11.45 9.27
N ILE A 115 -7.85 -10.48 8.52
CA ILE A 115 -8.29 -9.08 8.58
C ILE A 115 -9.34 -8.82 7.50
N SER A 116 -10.53 -8.39 7.92
CA SER A 116 -11.59 -7.99 7.00
C SER A 116 -11.31 -6.58 6.46
N VAL A 117 -11.32 -6.43 5.13
CA VAL A 117 -11.07 -5.15 4.46
C VAL A 117 -12.28 -4.73 3.64
N SER A 118 -12.90 -3.60 4.01
CA SER A 118 -14.03 -2.97 3.32
C SER A 118 -13.56 -1.86 2.37
N GLY A 119 -14.31 -1.61 1.29
CA GLY A 119 -14.03 -0.51 0.35
C GLY A 119 -12.94 -0.83 -0.69
N SER A 120 -12.52 -2.09 -0.80
CA SER A 120 -11.54 -2.54 -1.79
C SER A 120 -12.01 -2.38 -3.23
N GLU A 121 -13.31 -2.47 -3.45
CA GLU A 121 -13.99 -2.25 -4.73
C GLU A 121 -13.82 -0.80 -5.22
N LYS A 122 -13.77 0.17 -4.30
CA LYS A 122 -13.64 1.59 -4.62
C LYS A 122 -12.24 1.97 -5.09
N LEU A 123 -11.21 1.16 -4.77
CA LEU A 123 -9.82 1.41 -5.20
C LEU A 123 -9.62 1.27 -6.71
N PHE A 124 -10.48 0.51 -7.38
CA PHE A 124 -10.34 0.17 -8.79
C PHE A 124 -11.26 0.99 -9.71
N GLN A 125 -12.10 1.86 -9.15
CA GLN A 125 -13.24 2.43 -9.86
C GLN A 125 -12.95 3.75 -10.59
N ASN A 126 -11.81 4.41 -10.31
CA ASN A 126 -11.45 5.71 -10.90
C ASN A 126 -10.15 5.63 -11.72
N SER A 127 -10.01 4.72 -12.69
CA SER A 127 -8.73 4.54 -13.42
C SER A 127 -8.51 5.51 -14.59
N GLU A 128 -9.05 6.72 -14.56
CA GLU A 128 -8.78 7.73 -15.59
C GLU A 128 -7.77 8.74 -15.02
N TRP A 129 -6.61 8.83 -15.68
CA TRP A 129 -5.46 9.69 -15.37
C TRP A 129 -4.54 9.20 -14.23
N VAL A 130 -3.32 8.78 -14.57
CA VAL A 130 -2.03 9.43 -14.20
C VAL A 130 -0.89 8.58 -14.78
N GLU A 131 -0.43 8.97 -15.98
CA GLU A 131 0.87 8.57 -16.51
C GLU A 131 1.95 9.55 -16.00
N SER A 132 2.48 9.32 -14.79
CA SER A 132 3.62 10.12 -14.29
C SER A 132 4.94 9.34 -14.21
N CYS A 133 4.91 8.01 -14.28
CA CYS A 133 6.14 7.20 -14.21
C CYS A 133 6.74 6.82 -15.59
N SER A 134 5.99 6.95 -16.70
CA SER A 134 6.48 6.56 -18.03
C SER A 134 7.26 7.66 -18.77
N LYS A 135 6.99 8.94 -18.49
CA LYS A 135 7.44 10.05 -19.36
C LYS A 135 8.73 10.75 -18.95
N ARG A 136 9.42 10.34 -17.88
CA ARG A 136 10.59 11.08 -17.37
C ARG A 136 11.95 10.60 -17.92
N PHE A 137 11.99 9.85 -19.03
CA PHE A 137 13.27 9.40 -19.60
C PHE A 137 13.39 9.37 -21.14
N THR A 138 12.39 9.82 -21.90
CA THR A 138 12.55 9.96 -23.37
C THR A 138 13.24 11.27 -23.78
N GLN A 139 13.87 11.99 -22.85
CA GLN A 139 14.47 13.32 -23.13
C GLN A 139 15.92 13.46 -22.68
N ILE A 140 16.63 12.36 -22.43
CA ILE A 140 18.04 12.39 -22.06
C ILE A 140 18.85 11.40 -22.90
N ASP A 141 18.59 11.27 -24.21
CA ASP A 141 19.48 10.60 -25.17
C ASP A 141 19.16 11.07 -26.60
N ALA A 142 19.15 12.39 -26.82
CA ALA A 142 19.11 12.98 -28.16
C ALA A 142 19.98 14.24 -28.17
N LYS A 143 21.30 14.05 -28.14
CA LYS A 143 22.24 15.01 -28.71
C LYS A 143 23.50 14.29 -29.19
#